data_AF-A0A3N5JS92-F1
#
_entry.id   AF-A0A3N5JS92-F1
#
_cell.length_a   1.000
_cell.length_b   1.000
_cell.length_c   1.000
_cell.angle_alpha   90.00
_cell.angle_beta   90.00
_cell.angle_gamma   90.00
#
_symmetry.space_group_name_H-M   'P 1'
#
loop_
_entity.id
_entity.type
_entity.pdbx_description
1 polymer ?
#
loop_
_entity_poly.entity_id
_entity_poly.type
_entity_poly.pdbx_seq_one_letter_code
_entity_poly.pdbx_strand_id
1 'polypeptide(L)'
;MKNIVSLVMLTIGSLTFVSAKENADIIVAQDGSGQFKNIQDAIDSVPAEIGRNVVILIRNGVYHEKIFITKSHISLVGEDRDSTRIIFAVLRKNVNATPLDMRKDWGTAVINIDSSVTDLTIANLTVHNNYGSLYITDDHQFAIRGNGTRIIILNCNIIADGGDTLSLWNKKEGMYYHANCYFEGGVDYVCPRGWCYITDSKFFGHSLSASIWHDGDAEKSQKFVIRYSSFDGVQGFPLGRNHRDGQIFLLDCRFSKTMADTPIYWPAGSRTTWIWGDRHYFYNCHRDGGDYAWFKDNLETAENSPKENEVTAKWTFDGKWDPEETIPSVLPMVFLPRPRDGATQNVNKPLSLRWVPARNAISHKVYFGTSARPAFKKNQKNNSYHPGFLKTKTTYYWRIDEVTETGTLRGPLWHFTTE
;
A
#
# COMPACT_ATOMS: atom_id res chain seq x y z
N MET A 1 44.53 -9.60 -66.86
CA MET A 1 43.56 -8.95 -65.94
C MET A 1 43.24 -9.93 -64.82
N LYS A 2 43.82 -9.75 -63.64
CA LYS A 2 43.54 -10.57 -62.44
C LYS A 2 42.79 -9.68 -61.45
N ASN A 3 41.52 -9.98 -61.20
CA ASN A 3 40.69 -9.28 -60.22
C ASN A 3 41.02 -9.81 -58.82
N ILE A 4 41.48 -8.94 -57.93
CA ILE A 4 41.59 -9.20 -56.50
C ILE A 4 40.34 -8.57 -55.86
N VAL A 5 39.47 -9.42 -55.31
CA VAL A 5 38.33 -9.02 -54.49
C VAL A 5 38.82 -8.99 -53.04
N SER A 6 38.92 -7.79 -52.45
CA SER A 6 39.18 -7.62 -51.01
C SER A 6 37.86 -7.78 -50.25
N LEU A 7 37.75 -8.87 -49.48
CA LEU A 7 36.63 -9.11 -48.58
C LEU A 7 36.87 -8.35 -47.28
N VAL A 8 36.09 -7.30 -47.03
CA VAL A 8 36.07 -6.60 -45.73
C VAL A 8 35.14 -7.37 -44.79
N MET A 9 35.72 -8.08 -43.82
CA MET A 9 34.97 -8.68 -42.73
C MET A 9 34.59 -7.59 -41.72
N LEU A 10 33.32 -7.21 -41.67
CA LEU A 10 32.78 -6.31 -40.67
C LEU A 10 32.45 -7.13 -39.41
N THR A 11 33.30 -7.07 -38.39
CA THR A 11 33.01 -7.65 -37.07
C THR A 11 31.98 -6.78 -36.36
N ILE A 12 30.73 -7.24 -36.35
CA ILE A 12 29.68 -6.67 -35.49
C ILE A 12 30.02 -7.08 -34.05
N GLY A 13 30.61 -6.15 -33.30
CA GLY A 13 30.79 -6.32 -31.86
C GLY A 13 29.43 -6.38 -31.19
N SER A 14 29.11 -7.51 -30.55
CA SER A 14 27.96 -7.63 -29.67
C SER A 14 28.15 -6.69 -28.47
N LEU A 15 27.39 -5.60 -28.43
CA LEU A 15 27.24 -4.81 -27.20
C LEU A 15 26.54 -5.71 -26.17
N THR A 16 27.31 -6.28 -25.26
CA THR A 16 26.77 -6.84 -24.03
C THR A 16 26.35 -5.67 -23.15
N PHE A 17 25.06 -5.35 -23.14
CA PHE A 17 24.49 -4.52 -22.09
C PHE A 17 24.64 -5.30 -20.78
N VAL A 18 25.61 -4.91 -19.96
CA VAL A 18 25.63 -5.31 -18.55
C VAL A 18 24.47 -4.58 -17.90
N SER A 19 23.30 -5.22 -17.86
CA SER A 19 22.23 -4.80 -16.96
C SER A 19 22.80 -4.82 -15.55
N ALA A 20 22.64 -3.73 -14.81
CA ALA A 20 22.95 -3.73 -13.39
C ALA A 20 22.21 -4.89 -12.72
N LYS A 21 22.86 -5.51 -11.72
CA LYS A 21 22.25 -6.60 -10.96
C LYS A 21 21.07 -6.04 -10.16
N GLU A 22 19.85 -6.35 -10.58
CA GLU A 22 18.67 -6.06 -9.78
C GLU A 22 18.64 -6.99 -8.57
N ASN A 23 18.35 -6.46 -7.38
CA ASN A 23 18.07 -7.27 -6.20
C ASN A 23 16.68 -7.93 -6.31
N ALA A 24 16.59 -8.95 -7.17
CA ALA A 24 15.41 -9.78 -7.40
C ALA A 24 15.82 -11.26 -7.56
N ASP A 25 14.94 -12.17 -7.15
CA ASP A 25 15.13 -13.61 -7.34
C ASP A 25 14.62 -14.07 -8.70
N ILE A 26 13.48 -13.52 -9.13
CA ILE A 26 12.80 -13.85 -10.38
C ILE A 26 12.46 -12.55 -11.11
N ILE A 27 12.70 -12.50 -12.42
CA ILE A 27 12.29 -11.39 -13.28
C ILE A 27 11.23 -11.87 -14.26
N VAL A 28 10.13 -11.11 -14.34
CA VAL A 28 9.06 -11.29 -15.33
C VAL A 28 9.14 -10.16 -16.34
N ALA A 29 9.24 -10.47 -17.63
CA ALA A 29 9.26 -9.48 -18.70
C ALA A 29 8.61 -10.03 -19.97
N GLN A 30 7.58 -9.34 -20.51
CA GLN A 30 6.84 -9.80 -21.69
C GLN A 30 7.71 -9.88 -22.96
N ASP A 31 8.77 -9.06 -23.03
CA ASP A 31 9.73 -9.01 -24.14
C ASP A 31 10.72 -10.20 -24.15
N GLY A 32 10.72 -11.04 -23.10
CA GLY A 32 11.62 -12.18 -22.95
C GLY A 32 12.98 -11.86 -22.32
N SER A 33 13.18 -10.64 -21.81
CA SER A 33 14.40 -10.26 -21.07
C SER A 33 14.46 -10.81 -19.63
N GLY A 34 13.37 -11.36 -19.12
CA GLY A 34 13.26 -12.03 -17.81
C GLY A 34 13.18 -13.56 -17.90
N GLN A 35 13.23 -14.23 -16.75
CA GLN A 35 13.07 -15.69 -16.66
C GLN A 35 11.66 -16.16 -17.08
N PHE A 36 10.63 -15.31 -16.88
CA PHE A 36 9.25 -15.60 -17.27
C PHE A 36 8.65 -14.45 -18.07
N LYS A 37 7.66 -14.77 -18.91
CA LYS A 37 6.83 -13.76 -19.61
C LYS A 37 5.55 -13.42 -18.86
N ASN A 38 5.02 -14.38 -18.09
CA ASN A 38 3.78 -14.26 -17.34
C ASN A 38 4.07 -14.23 -15.84
N ILE A 39 3.24 -13.52 -15.10
CA ILE A 39 3.36 -13.37 -13.65
C ILE A 39 2.95 -14.66 -12.95
N GLN A 40 1.87 -15.31 -13.39
CA GLN A 40 1.41 -16.54 -12.74
C GLN A 40 2.47 -17.65 -12.82
N ASP A 41 3.12 -17.84 -13.96
CA ASP A 41 4.18 -18.85 -14.13
C ASP A 41 5.36 -18.62 -13.16
N ALA A 42 5.72 -17.35 -12.92
CA ALA A 42 6.76 -17.00 -11.98
C ALA A 42 6.37 -17.34 -10.53
N ILE A 43 5.13 -17.04 -10.12
CA ILE A 43 4.59 -17.42 -8.81
C ILE A 43 4.55 -18.95 -8.66
N ASP A 44 4.14 -19.67 -9.71
CA ASP A 44 4.03 -21.13 -9.72
C ASP A 44 5.39 -21.82 -9.65
N SER A 45 6.46 -21.15 -10.11
CA SER A 45 7.84 -21.64 -10.00
C SER A 45 8.41 -21.60 -8.58
N VAL A 46 7.85 -20.78 -7.67
CA VAL A 46 8.37 -20.66 -6.29
C VAL A 46 8.10 -21.96 -5.51
N PRO A 47 9.07 -22.57 -4.84
CA PRO A 47 8.80 -23.74 -3.98
C PRO A 47 7.80 -23.41 -2.87
N ALA A 48 6.94 -24.36 -2.50
CA ALA A 48 5.93 -24.15 -1.45
C ALA A 48 6.56 -23.85 -0.08
N GLU A 49 7.66 -24.55 0.24
CA GLU A 49 8.42 -24.36 1.48
C GLU A 49 9.69 -23.60 1.18
N ILE A 50 9.67 -22.28 1.40
CA ILE A 50 10.83 -21.41 1.26
C ILE A 50 11.04 -20.64 2.56
N GLY A 51 12.16 -20.91 3.24
CA GLY A 51 12.49 -20.29 4.54
C GLY A 51 12.94 -18.82 4.44
N ARG A 52 12.62 -18.13 3.33
CA ARG A 52 12.97 -16.73 3.06
C ARG A 52 11.98 -16.09 2.10
N ASN A 53 11.94 -14.76 2.09
CA ASN A 53 11.18 -14.01 1.10
C ASN A 53 11.78 -14.14 -0.32
N VAL A 54 10.92 -14.32 -1.32
CA VAL A 54 11.26 -14.36 -2.75
C VAL A 54 10.77 -13.10 -3.44
N VAL A 55 11.67 -12.35 -4.06
CA VAL A 55 11.34 -11.13 -4.81
C VAL A 55 11.13 -11.46 -6.28
N ILE A 56 9.88 -11.30 -6.74
CA ILE A 56 9.49 -11.38 -8.15
C ILE A 56 9.37 -9.95 -8.69
N LEU A 57 10.36 -9.52 -9.49
CA LEU A 57 10.36 -8.22 -10.16
C LEU A 57 9.65 -8.34 -11.51
N ILE A 58 8.59 -7.56 -11.70
CA ILE A 58 7.80 -7.49 -12.92
C ILE A 58 8.20 -6.22 -13.68
N ARG A 59 8.73 -6.39 -14.89
CA ARG A 59 9.08 -5.26 -15.76
C ARG A 59 7.86 -4.47 -16.20
N ASN A 60 8.09 -3.29 -16.76
CA ASN A 60 7.03 -2.47 -17.33
C ASN A 60 6.26 -3.23 -18.42
N GLY A 61 4.94 -3.05 -18.44
CA GLY A 61 4.05 -3.78 -19.33
C GLY A 61 2.63 -3.85 -18.81
N VAL A 62 1.70 -4.21 -19.70
CA VAL A 62 0.31 -4.49 -19.34
C VAL A 62 0.10 -6.00 -19.39
N TYR A 63 -0.08 -6.56 -18.20
CA TYR A 63 -0.28 -7.98 -17.95
C TYR A 63 -1.77 -8.26 -17.81
N HIS A 64 -2.36 -8.84 -18.84
CA HIS A 64 -3.77 -9.25 -18.86
C HIS A 64 -3.97 -10.61 -18.20
N GLU A 65 -3.61 -10.70 -16.92
CA GLU A 65 -3.60 -11.94 -16.15
C GLU A 65 -4.54 -11.86 -14.96
N LYS A 66 -5.15 -13.01 -14.63
CA LYS A 66 -5.75 -13.24 -13.32
C LYS A 66 -4.75 -14.03 -12.47
N ILE A 67 -4.37 -13.46 -11.34
CA ILE A 67 -3.31 -13.97 -10.47
C ILE A 67 -3.91 -14.72 -9.29
N PHE A 68 -3.32 -15.87 -8.98
CA PHE A 68 -3.66 -16.74 -7.87
C PHE A 68 -2.43 -16.98 -7.01
N ILE A 69 -2.47 -16.49 -5.77
CA ILE A 69 -1.39 -16.59 -4.81
C ILE A 69 -1.77 -17.62 -3.77
N THR A 70 -1.02 -18.72 -3.75
CA THR A 70 -1.21 -19.86 -2.82
C THR A 70 0.02 -20.13 -1.96
N LYS A 71 1.07 -19.31 -2.11
CA LYS A 71 2.38 -19.45 -1.45
C LYS A 71 2.71 -18.20 -0.64
N SER A 72 3.35 -18.42 0.50
CA SER A 72 3.78 -17.40 1.45
C SER A 72 5.16 -16.84 1.09
N HIS A 73 5.58 -15.77 1.77
CA HIS A 73 6.93 -15.19 1.65
C HIS A 73 7.29 -14.76 0.21
N ILE A 74 6.36 -14.10 -0.46
CA ILE A 74 6.56 -13.55 -1.82
C ILE A 74 6.46 -12.03 -1.77
N SER A 75 7.36 -11.35 -2.49
CA SER A 75 7.23 -9.95 -2.84
C SER A 75 7.01 -9.83 -4.34
N LEU A 76 5.82 -9.43 -4.75
CA LEU A 76 5.46 -9.11 -6.12
C LEU A 76 5.70 -7.62 -6.36
N VAL A 77 6.72 -7.28 -7.14
CA VAL A 77 7.25 -5.91 -7.22
C VAL A 77 7.25 -5.44 -8.67
N GLY A 78 6.55 -4.36 -8.99
CA GLY A 78 6.67 -3.74 -10.30
C GLY A 78 7.94 -2.91 -10.46
N GLU A 79 8.41 -2.77 -11.68
CA GLU A 79 9.51 -1.89 -12.04
C GLU A 79 9.11 -0.42 -11.85
N ASP A 80 7.88 -0.08 -12.23
CA ASP A 80 7.27 1.24 -12.08
C ASP A 80 5.78 1.11 -11.72
N ARG A 81 5.33 1.97 -10.81
CA ARG A 81 3.95 1.95 -10.29
C ARG A 81 2.90 2.09 -11.39
N ASP A 82 3.13 3.01 -12.32
CA ASP A 82 2.13 3.38 -13.33
C ASP A 82 2.29 2.56 -14.61
N SER A 83 3.51 2.09 -14.91
CA SER A 83 3.85 1.38 -16.15
C SER A 83 3.83 -0.15 -16.01
N THR A 84 3.97 -0.71 -14.81
CA THR A 84 3.73 -2.13 -14.55
C THR A 84 2.28 -2.32 -14.10
N ARG A 85 1.42 -2.82 -14.99
CA ARG A 85 -0.03 -2.90 -14.77
C ARG A 85 -0.56 -4.32 -14.93
N ILE A 86 -1.28 -4.81 -13.93
CA ILE A 86 -2.03 -6.06 -13.99
C ILE A 86 -3.50 -5.70 -14.17
N ILE A 87 -4.08 -6.02 -15.33
CA ILE A 87 -5.43 -5.58 -15.71
C ILE A 87 -6.27 -6.78 -16.15
N PHE A 88 -7.37 -7.03 -15.44
CA PHE A 88 -8.30 -8.09 -15.81
C PHE A 88 -9.73 -7.71 -15.47
N ALA A 89 -10.65 -7.92 -16.40
CA ALA A 89 -12.07 -7.65 -16.19
C ALA A 89 -12.74 -8.87 -15.53
N VAL A 90 -13.16 -8.74 -14.28
CA VAL A 90 -13.94 -9.78 -13.59
C VAL A 90 -15.00 -9.18 -12.69
N LEU A 91 -16.23 -9.68 -12.86
CA LEU A 91 -17.34 -9.35 -11.99
C LEU A 91 -17.62 -10.51 -11.04
N ARG A 92 -17.78 -10.24 -9.75
CA ARG A 92 -17.99 -11.27 -8.72
C ARG A 92 -19.09 -12.26 -9.10
N LYS A 93 -20.24 -11.75 -9.55
CA LYS A 93 -21.43 -12.57 -9.88
C LYS A 93 -21.26 -13.49 -11.07
N ASN A 94 -20.27 -13.22 -11.94
CA ASN A 94 -20.01 -14.03 -13.12
C ASN A 94 -19.09 -15.23 -12.83
N VAL A 95 -18.48 -15.28 -11.65
CA VAL A 95 -17.67 -16.42 -11.24
C VAL A 95 -18.60 -17.46 -10.62
N ASN A 96 -18.85 -18.52 -11.38
CA ASN A 96 -19.67 -19.64 -10.94
C ASN A 96 -18.99 -20.35 -9.75
N ALA A 97 -19.32 -19.94 -8.52
CA ALA A 97 -19.15 -20.80 -7.37
C ALA A 97 -20.16 -21.94 -7.52
N THR A 98 -19.72 -23.13 -7.93
CA THR A 98 -20.57 -24.31 -7.75
C THR A 98 -20.87 -24.43 -6.25
N PRO A 99 -22.06 -24.92 -5.83
CA PRO A 99 -22.37 -25.10 -4.41
C PRO A 99 -21.36 -26.00 -3.64
N LEU A 100 -20.49 -26.71 -4.37
CA LEU A 100 -19.44 -27.59 -3.88
C LEU A 100 -18.07 -26.89 -3.72
N ASP A 101 -17.90 -25.67 -4.23
CA ASP A 101 -16.66 -24.92 -4.03
C ASP A 101 -16.60 -24.37 -2.60
N MET A 102 -15.85 -25.07 -1.75
CA MET A 102 -15.60 -24.67 -0.37
C MET A 102 -14.81 -23.36 -0.25
N ARG A 103 -14.25 -22.82 -1.36
CA ARG A 103 -13.56 -21.52 -1.40
C ARG A 103 -14.43 -20.44 -2.03
N LYS A 104 -15.51 -20.07 -1.33
CA LYS A 104 -16.39 -18.94 -1.69
C LYS A 104 -15.57 -17.71 -2.15
N ASP A 105 -15.94 -17.15 -3.30
CA ASP A 105 -15.29 -16.00 -3.96
C ASP A 105 -13.84 -16.22 -4.45
N TRP A 106 -13.34 -17.45 -4.57
CA TRP A 106 -12.05 -17.71 -5.25
C TRP A 106 -12.15 -17.42 -6.75
N GLY A 107 -11.17 -16.68 -7.29
CA GLY A 107 -11.15 -16.30 -8.71
C GLY A 107 -12.03 -15.10 -9.07
N THR A 108 -12.60 -14.41 -8.07
CA THR A 108 -13.46 -13.22 -8.27
C THR A 108 -12.68 -11.91 -8.44
N ALA A 109 -11.37 -11.91 -8.22
CA ALA A 109 -10.52 -10.72 -8.32
C ALA A 109 -9.49 -10.81 -9.45
N VAL A 110 -8.81 -9.69 -9.73
CA VAL A 110 -7.58 -9.68 -10.55
C VAL A 110 -6.46 -10.41 -9.81
N ILE A 111 -6.25 -10.11 -8.53
CA ILE A 111 -5.35 -10.86 -7.65
C ILE A 111 -6.15 -11.57 -6.55
N ASN A 112 -6.01 -12.89 -6.48
CA ASN A 112 -6.71 -13.78 -5.56
C ASN A 112 -5.70 -14.38 -4.58
N ILE A 113 -5.89 -14.15 -3.27
CA ILE A 113 -4.96 -14.60 -2.22
C ILE A 113 -5.63 -15.70 -1.38
N ASP A 114 -5.06 -16.90 -1.39
CA ASP A 114 -5.58 -18.04 -0.63
C ASP A 114 -5.49 -17.78 0.89
N SER A 115 -6.34 -18.47 1.66
CA SER A 115 -6.32 -18.45 3.13
C SER A 115 -5.02 -18.93 3.75
N SER A 116 -4.25 -19.79 3.09
CA SER A 116 -2.97 -20.30 3.59
C SER A 116 -1.83 -19.28 3.49
N VAL A 117 -2.02 -18.19 2.75
CA VAL A 117 -0.94 -17.24 2.45
C VAL A 117 -0.64 -16.34 3.64
N THR A 118 0.64 -16.27 3.99
CA THR A 118 1.17 -15.29 4.94
C THR A 118 2.42 -14.59 4.38
N ASP A 119 2.73 -13.40 4.88
CA ASP A 119 3.92 -12.62 4.46
C ASP A 119 3.99 -12.38 2.95
N LEU A 120 2.94 -11.77 2.39
CA LEU A 120 2.89 -11.35 0.99
C LEU A 120 3.11 -9.83 0.92
N THR A 121 4.01 -9.39 0.07
CA THR A 121 4.17 -7.97 -0.29
C THR A 121 3.80 -7.76 -1.76
N ILE A 122 2.93 -6.79 -2.05
CA ILE A 122 2.64 -6.31 -3.41
C ILE A 122 3.11 -4.87 -3.48
N ALA A 123 4.03 -4.55 -4.39
CA ALA A 123 4.70 -3.26 -4.37
C ALA A 123 4.90 -2.66 -5.77
N ASN A 124 4.86 -1.33 -5.86
CA ASN A 124 5.29 -0.54 -7.01
C ASN A 124 4.63 -0.94 -8.34
N LEU A 125 3.33 -1.25 -8.33
CA LEU A 125 2.57 -1.64 -9.52
C LEU A 125 1.12 -1.16 -9.46
N THR A 126 0.43 -1.27 -10.58
CA THR A 126 -1.02 -1.03 -10.66
C THR A 126 -1.77 -2.34 -10.80
N VAL A 127 -2.83 -2.52 -10.01
CA VAL A 127 -3.83 -3.59 -10.19
C VAL A 127 -5.15 -2.92 -10.55
N HIS A 128 -5.74 -3.27 -11.69
CA HIS A 128 -6.98 -2.67 -12.17
C HIS A 128 -7.99 -3.72 -12.58
N ASN A 129 -9.12 -3.76 -11.89
CA ASN A 129 -10.31 -4.45 -12.40
C ASN A 129 -11.14 -3.48 -13.24
N ASN A 130 -11.03 -3.61 -14.57
CA ASN A 130 -11.62 -2.69 -15.53
C ASN A 130 -13.00 -3.17 -16.05
N TYR A 131 -13.71 -4.01 -15.29
CA TYR A 131 -14.97 -4.61 -15.75
C TYR A 131 -16.04 -3.54 -15.99
N GLY A 132 -16.16 -2.55 -15.11
CA GLY A 132 -17.15 -1.48 -15.23
C GLY A 132 -16.98 -0.61 -16.48
N SER A 133 -15.75 -0.34 -16.89
CA SER A 133 -15.43 0.43 -18.10
C SER A 133 -15.80 -0.33 -19.38
N LEU A 134 -15.70 -1.67 -19.35
CA LEU A 134 -16.02 -2.51 -20.52
C LEU A 134 -17.50 -2.84 -20.63
N TYR A 135 -18.20 -2.94 -19.50
CA TYR A 135 -19.57 -3.48 -19.45
C TYR A 135 -20.59 -2.54 -18.80
N ILE A 136 -20.19 -1.31 -18.46
CA ILE A 136 -21.05 -0.22 -17.94
C ILE A 136 -21.80 -0.68 -16.67
N THR A 137 -21.04 -1.02 -15.63
CA THR A 137 -21.59 -1.43 -14.32
C THR A 137 -20.64 -1.03 -13.18
N ASP A 138 -21.21 -0.72 -12.03
CA ASP A 138 -20.53 -0.37 -10.79
C ASP A 138 -20.64 -1.47 -9.70
N ASP A 139 -21.17 -2.64 -10.06
CA ASP A 139 -21.33 -3.81 -9.19
C ASP A 139 -19.96 -4.39 -8.75
N HIS A 140 -19.95 -5.33 -7.80
CA HIS A 140 -18.75 -5.80 -7.10
C HIS A 140 -17.71 -6.43 -8.05
N GLN A 141 -16.55 -5.80 -8.15
CA GLN A 141 -15.46 -6.15 -9.08
C GLN A 141 -14.09 -5.99 -8.42
N PHE A 142 -13.68 -6.97 -7.64
CA PHE A 142 -12.47 -6.89 -6.81
C PHE A 142 -11.19 -6.70 -7.65
N ALA A 143 -10.34 -5.73 -7.31
CA ALA A 143 -8.97 -5.68 -7.81
C ALA A 143 -8.10 -6.70 -7.06
N ILE A 144 -8.18 -6.68 -5.73
CA ILE A 144 -7.50 -7.66 -4.87
C ILE A 144 -8.50 -8.22 -3.87
N ARG A 145 -8.60 -9.55 -3.81
CA ARG A 145 -9.42 -10.26 -2.83
C ARG A 145 -8.63 -11.38 -2.18
N GLY A 146 -8.77 -11.55 -0.86
CA GLY A 146 -7.99 -12.58 -0.16
C GLY A 146 -8.49 -13.00 1.20
N ASN A 147 -8.00 -14.14 1.70
CA ASN A 147 -8.15 -14.55 3.10
C ASN A 147 -6.79 -14.83 3.78
N GLY A 148 -5.67 -14.39 3.19
CA GLY A 148 -4.37 -14.46 3.84
C GLY A 148 -4.22 -13.48 5.01
N THR A 149 -3.05 -13.49 5.65
CA THR A 149 -2.66 -12.55 6.72
C THR A 149 -1.21 -12.06 6.54
N ARG A 150 -0.82 -10.99 7.25
CA ARG A 150 0.46 -10.30 7.07
C ARG A 150 0.67 -9.88 5.61
N ILE A 151 -0.34 -9.20 5.07
CA ILE A 151 -0.34 -8.72 3.68
C ILE A 151 0.10 -7.26 3.67
N ILE A 152 1.13 -6.97 2.90
CA ILE A 152 1.70 -5.64 2.72
C ILE A 152 1.41 -5.14 1.30
N ILE A 153 0.94 -3.90 1.15
CA ILE A 153 0.79 -3.24 -0.17
C ILE A 153 1.52 -1.90 -0.13
N LEU A 154 2.46 -1.65 -1.06
CA LEU A 154 3.36 -0.49 -1.02
C LEU A 154 3.44 0.24 -2.35
N ASN A 155 3.19 1.54 -2.36
CA ASN A 155 3.33 2.36 -3.57
C ASN A 155 2.55 1.77 -4.77
N CYS A 156 1.33 1.31 -4.55
CA CYS A 156 0.50 0.70 -5.60
C CYS A 156 -0.71 1.57 -5.93
N ASN A 157 -1.19 1.46 -7.17
CA ASN A 157 -2.55 1.86 -7.54
C ASN A 157 -3.44 0.61 -7.50
N ILE A 158 -4.43 0.58 -6.62
CA ILE A 158 -5.40 -0.51 -6.53
C ILE A 158 -6.76 0.07 -6.93
N ILE A 159 -7.21 -0.30 -8.12
CA ILE A 159 -8.32 0.37 -8.83
C ILE A 159 -9.36 -0.67 -9.22
N ALA A 160 -10.62 -0.36 -9.01
CA ALA A 160 -11.71 -1.06 -9.68
C ALA A 160 -12.78 -0.07 -10.12
N ASP A 161 -13.45 -0.36 -11.24
CA ASP A 161 -14.46 0.58 -11.77
C ASP A 161 -15.77 0.57 -10.97
N GLY A 162 -15.92 -0.36 -10.02
CA GLY A 162 -17.13 -0.57 -9.21
C GLY A 162 -16.80 -0.90 -7.76
N GLY A 163 -17.68 -1.64 -7.09
CA GLY A 163 -17.56 -1.91 -5.65
C GLY A 163 -16.46 -2.90 -5.26
N ASP A 164 -16.06 -2.82 -3.99
CA ASP A 164 -15.15 -3.74 -3.29
C ASP A 164 -13.73 -3.83 -3.89
N THR A 165 -13.09 -2.72 -4.26
CA THR A 165 -11.76 -2.72 -4.88
C THR A 165 -10.69 -3.57 -4.13
N LEU A 166 -10.52 -3.34 -2.83
CA LEU A 166 -9.60 -4.09 -1.96
C LEU A 166 -10.37 -4.82 -0.84
N SER A 167 -10.43 -6.14 -0.95
CA SER A 167 -11.24 -7.02 -0.08
C SER A 167 -10.41 -8.13 0.58
N LEU A 168 -9.67 -7.78 1.62
CA LEU A 168 -8.93 -8.73 2.44
C LEU A 168 -9.80 -9.18 3.63
N TRP A 169 -10.28 -10.43 3.60
CA TRP A 169 -11.42 -10.90 4.39
C TRP A 169 -11.09 -11.99 5.40
N ASN A 170 -9.82 -12.13 5.82
CA ASN A 170 -9.48 -12.98 6.95
C ASN A 170 -9.96 -12.38 8.27
N LYS A 171 -11.19 -12.73 8.64
CA LYS A 171 -11.87 -12.19 9.81
C LYS A 171 -11.22 -12.56 11.15
N LYS A 172 -10.49 -13.67 11.26
CA LYS A 172 -9.92 -14.13 12.55
C LYS A 172 -8.48 -13.70 12.75
N GLU A 173 -7.66 -13.80 11.71
CA GLU A 173 -6.21 -13.66 11.82
C GLU A 173 -5.65 -12.58 10.89
N GLY A 174 -6.49 -11.93 10.08
CA GLY A 174 -6.07 -10.96 9.07
C GLY A 174 -5.36 -9.76 9.67
N MET A 175 -4.12 -9.54 9.25
CA MET A 175 -3.34 -8.35 9.57
C MET A 175 -2.80 -7.74 8.27
N TYR A 176 -3.17 -6.49 8.00
CA TYR A 176 -2.92 -5.85 6.71
C TYR A 176 -2.26 -4.49 6.89
N TYR A 177 -1.14 -4.24 6.20
CA TYR A 177 -0.43 -2.97 6.24
C TYR A 177 -0.29 -2.39 4.84
N HIS A 178 -0.79 -1.18 4.61
CA HIS A 178 -0.71 -0.55 3.29
C HIS A 178 -0.13 0.86 3.41
N ALA A 179 0.78 1.21 2.49
CA ALA A 179 1.46 2.48 2.60
C ALA A 179 1.77 3.11 1.24
N ASN A 180 1.57 4.43 1.14
CA ASN A 180 1.77 5.19 -0.10
C ASN A 180 0.93 4.68 -1.28
N CYS A 181 -0.26 4.14 -1.01
CA CYS A 181 -1.14 3.58 -2.03
C CYS A 181 -2.14 4.60 -2.56
N TYR A 182 -2.68 4.33 -3.73
CA TYR A 182 -3.89 4.96 -4.24
C TYR A 182 -4.98 3.90 -4.37
N PHE A 183 -6.13 4.16 -3.75
CA PHE A 183 -7.31 3.31 -3.78
C PHE A 183 -8.45 4.02 -4.49
N GLU A 184 -9.02 3.39 -5.51
CA GLU A 184 -10.10 3.94 -6.32
C GLU A 184 -11.23 2.94 -6.49
N GLY A 185 -12.48 3.37 -6.33
CA GLY A 185 -13.63 2.52 -6.61
C GLY A 185 -14.99 3.10 -6.27
N GLY A 186 -16.01 2.25 -6.39
CA GLY A 186 -17.41 2.55 -6.14
C GLY A 186 -17.80 2.45 -4.68
N VAL A 187 -18.56 1.41 -4.31
CA VAL A 187 -19.00 1.14 -2.94
C VAL A 187 -17.99 0.28 -2.18
N ASP A 188 -17.77 0.57 -0.90
CA ASP A 188 -16.96 -0.21 0.04
C ASP A 188 -15.57 -0.58 -0.52
N TYR A 189 -14.95 0.34 -1.27
CA TYR A 189 -13.79 0.01 -2.11
C TYR A 189 -12.52 -0.30 -1.30
N VAL A 190 -12.45 0.07 -0.03
CA VAL A 190 -11.49 -0.52 0.92
C VAL A 190 -12.26 -1.15 2.07
N CYS A 191 -12.31 -2.49 2.08
CA CYS A 191 -13.17 -3.25 3.00
C CYS A 191 -12.46 -4.41 3.72
N PRO A 192 -11.45 -4.11 4.58
CA PRO A 192 -10.73 -5.13 5.34
C PRO A 192 -11.58 -5.76 6.46
N ARG A 193 -11.31 -7.04 6.73
CA ARG A 193 -11.74 -7.75 7.94
C ARG A 193 -10.54 -8.13 8.80
N GLY A 194 -10.66 -8.06 10.13
CA GLY A 194 -9.51 -8.28 11.02
C GLY A 194 -8.82 -6.97 11.39
N TRP A 195 -7.49 -6.90 11.36
CA TRP A 195 -6.73 -5.68 11.64
C TRP A 195 -6.15 -5.09 10.35
N CYS A 196 -6.24 -3.77 10.20
CA CYS A 196 -5.67 -3.07 9.06
C CYS A 196 -5.08 -1.72 9.47
N TYR A 197 -3.88 -1.41 8.98
CA TYR A 197 -3.24 -0.10 9.10
C TYR A 197 -2.90 0.43 7.71
N ILE A 198 -3.46 1.58 7.34
CA ILE A 198 -3.16 2.27 6.09
C ILE A 198 -2.53 3.62 6.41
N THR A 199 -1.43 3.95 5.74
CA THR A 199 -0.75 5.24 5.93
C THR A 199 -0.32 5.88 4.63
N ASP A 200 -0.16 7.21 4.65
CA ASP A 200 0.41 7.99 3.54
C ASP A 200 -0.33 7.78 2.21
N SER A 201 -1.63 7.45 2.24
CA SER A 201 -2.36 6.95 1.09
C SER A 201 -3.44 7.92 0.59
N LYS A 202 -3.90 7.70 -0.63
CA LYS A 202 -4.93 8.49 -1.29
C LYS A 202 -6.12 7.62 -1.65
N PHE A 203 -7.30 8.16 -1.49
CA PHE A 203 -8.58 7.48 -1.68
C PHE A 203 -9.44 8.30 -2.63
N PHE A 204 -10.03 7.66 -3.65
CA PHE A 204 -10.93 8.30 -4.59
C PHE A 204 -12.22 7.49 -4.80
N GLY A 205 -13.37 8.08 -4.45
CA GLY A 205 -14.68 7.45 -4.55
C GLY A 205 -15.47 7.88 -5.80
N HIS A 206 -16.01 6.90 -6.55
CA HIS A 206 -16.84 7.11 -7.74
C HIS A 206 -18.34 7.18 -7.44
N SER A 207 -18.75 6.76 -6.24
CA SER A 207 -20.16 6.58 -5.90
C SER A 207 -20.59 7.47 -4.73
N LEU A 208 -21.91 7.59 -4.56
CA LEU A 208 -22.52 8.19 -3.38
C LEU A 208 -22.76 7.15 -2.26
N SER A 209 -22.07 6.02 -2.34
CA SER A 209 -22.04 4.99 -1.30
C SER A 209 -20.70 5.01 -0.57
N ALA A 210 -20.67 4.40 0.62
CA ALA A 210 -19.52 4.37 1.52
C ALA A 210 -18.19 4.08 0.81
N SER A 211 -17.16 4.87 1.13
CA SER A 211 -15.81 4.67 0.58
C SER A 211 -15.07 3.53 1.29
N ILE A 212 -15.07 3.56 2.63
CA ILE A 212 -14.44 2.53 3.45
C ILE A 212 -15.47 1.68 4.20
N TRP A 213 -15.11 0.43 4.44
CA TRP A 213 -15.92 -0.51 5.21
C TRP A 213 -15.05 -1.36 6.14
N HIS A 214 -15.62 -1.83 7.26
CA HIS A 214 -14.87 -2.67 8.19
C HIS A 214 -15.72 -3.77 8.82
N ASP A 215 -15.10 -4.95 8.98
CA ASP A 215 -15.57 -6.04 9.85
C ASP A 215 -14.51 -6.35 10.91
N GLY A 216 -14.82 -6.01 12.15
CA GLY A 216 -14.01 -6.34 13.33
C GLY A 216 -14.79 -7.16 14.35
N ASP A 217 -15.86 -7.86 13.94
CA ASP A 217 -16.81 -8.51 14.86
C ASP A 217 -16.28 -9.83 15.48
N ALA A 218 -15.15 -10.35 14.99
CA ALA A 218 -14.57 -11.59 15.50
C ALA A 218 -13.84 -11.39 16.83
N GLU A 219 -13.24 -10.24 17.05
CA GLU A 219 -12.54 -9.90 18.28
C GLU A 219 -12.62 -8.40 18.53
N LYS A 220 -13.00 -8.00 19.75
CA LYS A 220 -13.22 -6.59 20.12
C LYS A 220 -12.03 -5.70 19.79
N SER A 221 -10.80 -6.25 19.87
CA SER A 221 -9.56 -5.53 19.64
C SER A 221 -9.22 -5.31 18.16
N GLN A 222 -9.97 -5.88 17.21
CA GLN A 222 -9.79 -5.62 15.78
C GLN A 222 -9.98 -4.13 15.47
N LYS A 223 -9.03 -3.56 14.70
CA LYS A 223 -8.97 -2.13 14.39
C LYS A 223 -8.66 -1.93 12.91
N PHE A 224 -9.33 -0.96 12.31
CA PHE A 224 -8.98 -0.38 11.03
C PHE A 224 -8.49 1.05 11.24
N VAL A 225 -7.19 1.27 11.09
CA VAL A 225 -6.55 2.57 11.28
C VAL A 225 -6.12 3.12 9.93
N ILE A 226 -6.48 4.36 9.65
CA ILE A 226 -6.02 5.13 8.49
C ILE A 226 -5.34 6.38 9.00
N ARG A 227 -4.09 6.62 8.57
CA ARG A 227 -3.28 7.75 9.03
C ARG A 227 -2.60 8.51 7.89
N TYR A 228 -2.34 9.81 8.07
CA TYR A 228 -1.59 10.64 7.09
C TYR A 228 -2.12 10.49 5.66
N SER A 229 -3.43 10.32 5.50
CA SER A 229 -4.04 9.95 4.23
C SER A 229 -5.06 10.99 3.78
N SER A 230 -5.41 10.97 2.50
CA SER A 230 -6.37 11.92 1.93
C SER A 230 -7.50 11.22 1.18
N PHE A 231 -8.70 11.79 1.31
CA PHE A 231 -9.92 11.31 0.68
C PHE A 231 -10.47 12.38 -0.26
N ASP A 232 -10.79 11.97 -1.47
CA ASP A 232 -11.51 12.75 -2.47
C ASP A 232 -12.51 11.85 -3.20
N GLY A 233 -13.33 12.44 -4.05
CA GLY A 233 -14.31 11.70 -4.82
C GLY A 233 -15.34 12.60 -5.46
N VAL A 234 -16.35 11.97 -6.06
CA VAL A 234 -17.50 12.65 -6.65
C VAL A 234 -18.22 13.54 -5.63
N GLN A 235 -18.91 14.59 -6.10
CA GLN A 235 -19.65 15.50 -5.23
C GLN A 235 -20.66 14.73 -4.36
N GLY A 236 -20.50 14.81 -3.04
CA GLY A 236 -21.33 14.12 -2.07
C GLY A 236 -20.85 12.71 -1.72
N PHE A 237 -19.62 12.32 -2.01
CA PHE A 237 -19.11 11.02 -1.60
C PHE A 237 -19.11 10.88 -0.06
N PRO A 238 -19.62 9.78 0.51
CA PRO A 238 -19.61 9.53 1.95
C PRO A 238 -18.33 8.81 2.41
N LEU A 239 -17.96 9.00 3.69
CA LEU A 239 -16.73 8.42 4.24
C LEU A 239 -16.77 6.89 4.25
N GLY A 240 -17.75 6.30 4.91
CA GLY A 240 -17.73 4.87 5.15
C GLY A 240 -18.97 4.37 5.86
N ARG A 241 -19.03 3.06 6.05
CA ARG A 241 -20.07 2.38 6.82
C ARG A 241 -19.52 1.10 7.42
N ASN A 242 -20.21 0.54 8.40
CA ASN A 242 -19.93 -0.82 8.87
C ASN A 242 -21.25 -1.57 9.09
N HIS A 243 -21.35 -2.79 8.54
CA HIS A 243 -22.50 -3.67 8.73
C HIS A 243 -22.37 -4.54 9.99
N ARG A 244 -21.21 -4.47 10.63
CA ARG A 244 -20.78 -5.35 11.73
C ARG A 244 -20.04 -4.49 12.75
N ASP A 245 -19.84 -5.05 13.94
CA ASP A 245 -18.96 -4.43 14.92
C ASP A 245 -17.56 -4.23 14.30
N GLY A 246 -16.94 -3.11 14.62
CA GLY A 246 -15.59 -2.78 14.18
C GLY A 246 -15.10 -1.53 14.89
N GLN A 247 -13.82 -1.21 14.76
CA GLN A 247 -13.25 0.05 15.25
C GLN A 247 -12.54 0.73 14.10
N ILE A 248 -12.90 1.96 13.79
CA ILE A 248 -12.26 2.72 12.73
C ILE A 248 -11.59 3.94 13.35
N PHE A 249 -10.30 4.11 13.09
CA PHE A 249 -9.50 5.24 13.55
C PHE A 249 -9.01 6.01 12.33
N LEU A 250 -9.35 7.29 12.22
CA LEU A 250 -8.81 8.20 11.22
C LEU A 250 -7.98 9.28 11.92
N LEU A 251 -6.68 9.28 11.66
CA LEU A 251 -5.75 10.22 12.29
C LEU A 251 -5.00 11.00 11.21
N ASP A 252 -4.77 12.30 11.42
CA ASP A 252 -3.97 13.12 10.49
C ASP A 252 -4.48 13.05 9.04
N CYS A 253 -5.79 12.86 8.85
CA CYS A 253 -6.40 12.71 7.53
C CYS A 253 -6.87 14.04 6.95
N ARG A 254 -6.94 14.11 5.62
CA ARG A 254 -7.48 15.25 4.87
C ARG A 254 -8.64 14.82 3.99
N PHE A 255 -9.66 15.64 3.91
CA PHE A 255 -10.86 15.36 3.12
C PHE A 255 -11.15 16.51 2.18
N SER A 256 -11.46 16.22 0.93
CA SER A 256 -11.79 17.27 -0.03
C SER A 256 -13.15 17.91 0.29
N LYS A 257 -13.39 19.11 -0.25
CA LYS A 257 -14.64 19.85 -0.07
C LYS A 257 -15.87 19.12 -0.64
N THR A 258 -15.67 18.13 -1.51
CA THR A 258 -16.75 17.39 -2.16
C THR A 258 -17.37 16.34 -1.22
N MET A 259 -16.73 16.03 -0.10
CA MET A 259 -17.21 15.06 0.88
C MET A 259 -18.57 15.43 1.49
N ALA A 260 -19.47 14.46 1.59
CA ALA A 260 -20.77 14.61 2.25
C ALA A 260 -20.66 14.80 3.78
N ASP A 261 -21.60 15.55 4.35
CA ASP A 261 -21.82 15.61 5.79
C ASP A 261 -22.54 14.33 6.26
N THR A 262 -21.83 13.22 6.23
CA THR A 262 -22.36 11.90 6.59
C THR A 262 -21.27 11.17 7.38
N PRO A 263 -21.44 11.03 8.71
CA PRO A 263 -20.57 10.23 9.54
C PRO A 263 -20.50 8.79 9.02
N ILE A 264 -19.52 8.03 9.51
CA ILE A 264 -19.53 6.58 9.27
C ILE A 264 -20.83 6.03 9.86
N TYR A 265 -21.62 5.39 9.01
CA TYR A 265 -23.01 5.09 9.35
C TYR A 265 -23.28 3.59 9.42
N TRP A 266 -24.30 3.25 10.20
CA TRP A 266 -24.94 1.96 10.12
C TRP A 266 -25.98 1.98 8.99
N PRO A 267 -25.85 1.12 7.97
CA PRO A 267 -26.77 1.15 6.83
C PRO A 267 -28.15 0.59 7.20
N ALA A 268 -29.19 1.24 6.65
CA ALA A 268 -30.58 0.87 6.88
C ALA A 268 -30.87 -0.57 6.44
N GLY A 269 -31.67 -1.30 7.24
CA GLY A 269 -32.06 -2.69 6.95
C GLY A 269 -31.00 -3.75 7.31
N SER A 270 -29.89 -3.35 7.93
CA SER A 270 -28.94 -4.32 8.48
C SER A 270 -29.59 -5.20 9.53
N ARG A 271 -29.31 -6.51 9.49
CA ARG A 271 -29.91 -7.54 10.36
C ARG A 271 -29.08 -7.85 11.61
N THR A 272 -27.93 -7.22 11.73
CA THR A 272 -26.99 -7.33 12.84
C THR A 272 -27.26 -6.22 13.85
N THR A 273 -26.72 -6.34 15.06
CA THR A 273 -26.70 -5.27 16.06
C THR A 273 -25.28 -5.11 16.54
N TRP A 274 -24.81 -3.87 16.72
CA TRP A 274 -23.52 -3.62 17.35
C TRP A 274 -23.54 -4.10 18.80
N ILE A 275 -22.65 -5.03 19.12
CA ILE A 275 -22.49 -5.57 20.47
C ILE A 275 -21.55 -4.67 21.29
N TRP A 276 -20.61 -3.98 20.64
CA TRP A 276 -19.65 -3.09 21.30
C TRP A 276 -19.93 -1.59 21.05
N GLY A 277 -21.09 -1.29 20.47
CA GLY A 277 -21.51 0.07 20.18
C GLY A 277 -20.75 0.73 19.04
N ASP A 278 -20.98 2.03 18.89
CA ASP A 278 -20.31 2.85 17.90
C ASP A 278 -18.85 3.13 18.31
N ARG A 279 -17.90 2.93 17.39
CA ARG A 279 -16.45 2.97 17.67
C ARG A 279 -15.68 3.55 16.49
N HIS A 280 -15.97 4.81 16.17
CA HIS A 280 -15.25 5.59 15.18
C HIS A 280 -14.51 6.74 15.87
N TYR A 281 -13.21 6.81 15.63
CA TYR A 281 -12.34 7.74 16.32
C TYR A 281 -11.57 8.61 15.35
N PHE A 282 -11.46 9.89 15.68
CA PHE A 282 -10.84 10.92 14.87
C PHE A 282 -9.77 11.64 15.68
N TYR A 283 -8.70 12.06 15.00
CA TYR A 283 -7.70 12.96 15.53
C TYR A 283 -7.08 13.79 14.40
N ASN A 284 -6.99 15.11 14.55
CA ASN A 284 -6.33 16.01 13.60
C ASN A 284 -6.80 15.83 12.14
N CYS A 285 -8.09 15.53 11.99
CA CYS A 285 -8.75 15.35 10.70
C CYS A 285 -9.30 16.69 10.22
N HIS A 286 -9.01 17.05 8.97
CA HIS A 286 -9.47 18.33 8.41
C HIS A 286 -10.07 18.17 7.03
N ARG A 287 -11.13 18.94 6.76
CA ARG A 287 -11.79 19.01 5.46
C ARG A 287 -11.59 20.38 4.83
N ASP A 288 -11.33 20.38 3.52
CA ASP A 288 -11.30 21.61 2.73
C ASP A 288 -12.66 22.31 2.79
N GLY A 289 -12.66 23.58 3.21
CA GLY A 289 -13.88 24.37 3.37
C GLY A 289 -14.59 24.18 4.72
N GLY A 290 -13.92 23.61 5.72
CA GLY A 290 -14.37 23.54 7.11
C GLY A 290 -14.76 22.13 7.55
N ASP A 291 -14.47 21.85 8.81
CA ASP A 291 -14.68 20.54 9.43
C ASP A 291 -16.14 20.34 9.84
N TYR A 292 -16.67 19.15 9.59
CA TYR A 292 -17.96 18.75 10.15
C TYR A 292 -17.84 18.46 11.65
N ALA A 293 -18.93 18.66 12.39
CA ALA A 293 -18.93 18.52 13.85
C ALA A 293 -18.50 17.13 14.34
N TRP A 294 -18.79 16.09 13.56
CA TRP A 294 -18.48 14.71 13.88
C TRP A 294 -17.01 14.31 13.64
N PHE A 295 -16.18 15.18 13.04
CA PHE A 295 -14.73 14.98 12.95
C PHE A 295 -13.95 15.32 14.21
N LYS A 296 -14.61 15.89 15.23
CA LYS A 296 -13.95 16.36 16.42
C LYS A 296 -13.08 15.25 17.04
N ASP A 297 -11.86 15.61 17.40
CA ASP A 297 -10.93 14.74 18.13
C ASP A 297 -11.66 14.10 19.32
N ASN A 298 -11.59 12.76 19.39
CA ASN A 298 -12.32 11.97 20.38
C ASN A 298 -11.55 10.72 20.85
N LEU A 299 -10.22 10.66 20.65
CA LEU A 299 -9.42 9.49 21.07
C LEU A 299 -9.57 9.16 22.56
N GLU A 300 -9.88 10.15 23.40
CA GLU A 300 -10.13 9.98 24.83
C GLU A 300 -11.35 9.08 25.11
N THR A 301 -12.29 9.00 24.17
CA THR A 301 -13.49 8.16 24.25
C THR A 301 -13.22 6.70 23.87
N ALA A 302 -12.10 6.44 23.20
CA ALA A 302 -11.72 5.08 22.86
C ALA A 302 -11.32 4.29 24.11
N GLU A 303 -11.49 2.96 24.03
CA GLU A 303 -11.04 2.07 25.09
C GLU A 303 -9.53 2.23 25.37
N ASN A 304 -9.19 2.47 26.64
CA ASN A 304 -7.85 2.83 27.13
C ASN A 304 -7.32 4.21 26.71
N SER A 305 -8.12 5.04 26.02
CA SER A 305 -7.81 6.43 25.68
C SER A 305 -6.39 6.62 25.09
N PRO A 306 -6.05 5.92 23.99
CA PRO A 306 -4.71 5.95 23.41
C PRO A 306 -4.33 7.35 22.96
N LYS A 307 -3.07 7.72 23.16
CA LYS A 307 -2.51 8.96 22.60
C LYS A 307 -2.24 8.80 21.10
N GLU A 308 -2.26 9.90 20.36
CA GLU A 308 -2.03 9.95 18.92
C GLU A 308 -0.68 9.32 18.50
N ASN A 309 0.34 9.42 19.35
CA ASN A 309 1.65 8.84 19.11
C ASN A 309 1.74 7.33 19.45
N GLU A 310 0.75 6.78 20.15
CA GLU A 310 0.65 5.34 20.45
C GLU A 310 -0.02 4.58 19.32
N VAL A 311 -0.89 5.25 18.53
CA VAL A 311 -1.59 4.69 17.35
C VAL A 311 -0.62 4.44 16.19
N THR A 312 0.11 3.33 16.31
CA THR A 312 1.10 2.80 15.36
C THR A 312 0.58 1.54 14.68
N ALA A 313 1.24 1.08 13.62
CA ALA A 313 0.96 -0.24 13.03
C ALA A 313 1.03 -1.36 14.09
N LYS A 314 2.09 -1.38 14.91
CA LYS A 314 2.25 -2.36 15.99
C LYS A 314 1.08 -2.34 16.98
N TRP A 315 0.67 -1.16 17.44
CA TRP A 315 -0.48 -1.02 18.34
C TRP A 315 -1.78 -1.49 17.68
N THR A 316 -1.94 -1.18 16.39
CA THR A 316 -3.10 -1.62 15.60
C THR A 316 -3.23 -3.13 15.64
N PHE A 317 -2.12 -3.85 15.46
CA PHE A 317 -2.08 -5.31 15.49
C PHE A 317 -1.96 -5.92 16.90
N ASP A 318 -2.29 -5.18 17.96
CA ASP A 318 -2.16 -5.62 19.37
C ASP A 318 -0.76 -6.15 19.72
N GLY A 319 0.28 -5.61 19.10
CA GLY A 319 1.66 -6.06 19.27
C GLY A 319 2.01 -7.39 18.59
N LYS A 320 1.05 -8.05 17.92
CA LYS A 320 1.24 -9.35 17.24
C LYS A 320 2.15 -9.24 16.01
N TRP A 321 2.19 -8.07 15.38
CA TRP A 321 3.01 -7.81 14.20
C TRP A 321 3.48 -6.35 14.17
N ASP A 322 4.73 -6.12 13.78
CA ASP A 322 5.27 -4.80 13.50
C ASP A 322 5.86 -4.77 12.08
N PRO A 323 5.01 -4.55 11.06
CA PRO A 323 5.49 -4.50 9.67
C PRO A 323 6.51 -3.39 9.48
N GLU A 324 6.38 -2.33 10.25
CA GLU A 324 7.14 -1.11 10.12
C GLU A 324 8.60 -1.28 10.57
N GLU A 325 8.93 -2.29 11.38
CA GLU A 325 10.31 -2.70 11.69
C GLU A 325 10.87 -3.78 10.77
N THR A 326 10.01 -4.46 10.01
CA THR A 326 10.35 -5.68 9.24
C THR A 326 10.09 -5.58 7.75
N ILE A 327 9.67 -4.40 7.27
CA ILE A 327 9.27 -4.20 5.88
C ILE A 327 10.46 -4.42 4.93
N PRO A 328 10.28 -5.18 3.84
CA PRO A 328 11.37 -5.45 2.93
C PRO A 328 11.68 -4.21 2.07
N SER A 329 12.96 -3.96 1.80
CA SER A 329 13.41 -2.90 0.90
C SER A 329 13.20 -3.33 -0.56
N VAL A 330 11.98 -3.17 -1.07
CA VAL A 330 11.58 -3.65 -2.41
C VAL A 330 11.34 -2.53 -3.43
N LEU A 331 11.08 -1.30 -2.98
CA LEU A 331 10.82 -0.18 -3.89
C LEU A 331 12.12 0.31 -4.57
N PRO A 332 12.05 0.86 -5.80
CA PRO A 332 13.22 1.45 -6.47
C PRO A 332 13.72 2.74 -5.81
N MET A 333 12.98 3.27 -4.83
CA MET A 333 13.22 4.54 -4.18
C MET A 333 13.11 4.42 -2.66
N VAL A 334 13.75 5.35 -1.95
CA VAL A 334 13.59 5.49 -0.49
C VAL A 334 12.14 5.85 -0.15
N PHE A 335 11.61 5.28 0.92
CA PHE A 335 10.21 5.45 1.31
C PHE A 335 9.96 5.30 2.81
N LEU A 336 8.72 5.59 3.23
CA LEU A 336 8.22 5.58 4.62
C LEU A 336 9.16 6.29 5.61
N PRO A 337 9.26 7.63 5.50
CA PRO A 337 10.04 8.40 6.45
C PRO A 337 9.45 8.31 7.86
N ARG A 338 10.33 8.32 8.86
CA ARG A 338 10.01 8.59 10.25
C ARG A 338 10.91 9.73 10.75
N PRO A 339 10.37 10.87 11.21
CA PRO A 339 8.96 11.24 11.22
C PRO A 339 8.30 11.20 9.84
N ARG A 340 6.99 10.97 9.81
CA ARG A 340 6.20 11.02 8.57
C ARG A 340 6.26 12.43 7.98
N ASP A 341 6.10 12.53 6.68
CA ASP A 341 6.09 13.84 6.03
C ASP A 341 4.91 14.68 6.55
N GLY A 342 5.19 15.91 6.99
CA GLY A 342 4.20 16.77 7.62
C GLY A 342 3.90 16.48 9.09
N ALA A 343 4.52 15.47 9.72
CA ALA A 343 4.23 15.14 11.11
C ALA A 343 4.67 16.23 12.10
N THR A 344 3.99 16.30 13.24
CA THR A 344 4.44 17.04 14.43
C THR A 344 5.13 16.08 15.39
N GLN A 345 6.24 16.51 16.00
CA GLN A 345 7.09 15.69 16.86
C GLN A 345 7.40 16.38 18.18
N ASN A 346 7.11 15.71 19.29
CA ASN A 346 7.52 16.16 20.60
C ASN A 346 9.03 15.90 20.80
N VAL A 347 9.82 16.97 20.89
CA VAL A 347 11.29 16.87 20.93
C VAL A 347 11.89 16.82 22.33
N ASN A 348 11.05 16.60 23.36
CA ASN A 348 11.54 16.30 24.71
C ASN A 348 12.21 14.92 24.82
N LYS A 349 12.12 14.11 23.77
CA LYS A 349 12.82 12.82 23.63
C LYS A 349 13.80 12.86 22.46
N PRO A 350 14.91 12.11 22.50
CA PRO A 350 15.81 11.97 21.36
C PRO A 350 15.04 11.49 20.12
N LEU A 351 15.09 12.27 19.04
CA LEU A 351 14.50 11.90 17.76
C LEU A 351 15.55 11.20 16.89
N SER A 352 15.17 10.12 16.24
CA SER A 352 15.96 9.48 15.18
C SER A 352 15.15 9.52 13.89
N LEU A 353 15.76 10.08 12.84
CA LEU A 353 15.19 9.98 11.50
C LEU A 353 15.43 8.56 11.00
N ARG A 354 14.39 7.86 10.53
CA ARG A 354 14.49 6.51 9.96
C ARG A 354 13.76 6.45 8.62
N TRP A 355 14.23 5.57 7.73
CA TRP A 355 13.62 5.37 6.42
C TRP A 355 13.73 3.91 6.00
N VAL A 356 12.95 3.52 5.01
CA VAL A 356 13.14 2.24 4.31
C VAL A 356 13.97 2.50 3.05
N PRO A 357 15.15 1.85 2.91
CA PRO A 357 15.98 1.96 1.73
C PRO A 357 15.31 1.58 0.41
N ALA A 358 15.82 2.13 -0.69
CA ALA A 358 15.58 1.57 -2.02
C ALA A 358 16.19 0.16 -2.14
N ARG A 359 15.59 -0.71 -2.96
CA ARG A 359 16.01 -2.12 -3.13
C ARG A 359 17.47 -2.32 -3.53
N ASN A 360 18.04 -1.37 -4.28
CA ASN A 360 19.41 -1.45 -4.80
C ASN A 360 20.37 -0.50 -4.04
N ALA A 361 19.97 0.01 -2.87
CA ALA A 361 20.77 0.92 -2.07
C ALA A 361 21.99 0.23 -1.42
N ILE A 362 23.14 0.89 -1.49
CA ILE A 362 24.41 0.49 -0.85
C ILE A 362 24.74 1.43 0.32
N SER A 363 24.40 2.71 0.18
CA SER A 363 24.55 3.73 1.23
C SER A 363 23.62 4.91 1.00
N HIS A 364 23.47 5.75 2.01
CA HIS A 364 22.49 6.83 2.09
C HIS A 364 23.21 8.17 2.31
N LYS A 365 23.07 9.11 1.37
CA LYS A 365 23.46 10.51 1.56
C LYS A 365 22.34 11.25 2.28
N VAL A 366 22.60 11.64 3.53
CA VAL A 366 21.63 12.32 4.38
C VAL A 366 21.74 13.84 4.22
N TYR A 367 20.61 14.50 4.02
CA TYR A 367 20.47 15.95 4.01
C TYR A 367 19.48 16.37 5.10
N PHE A 368 19.83 17.38 5.90
CA PHE A 368 18.99 17.84 7.00
C PHE A 368 19.17 19.34 7.27
N GLY A 369 18.11 20.07 7.61
CA GLY A 369 18.20 21.46 8.06
C GLY A 369 16.85 22.13 8.22
N THR A 370 16.84 23.44 8.47
CA THR A 370 15.62 24.26 8.62
C THR A 370 15.22 24.97 7.32
N SER A 371 15.75 24.51 6.19
CA SER A 371 15.47 25.06 4.85
C SER A 371 15.04 23.93 3.91
N ALA A 372 14.09 24.22 3.01
CA ALA A 372 13.65 23.31 1.95
C ALA A 372 14.77 22.89 0.98
N ARG A 373 15.96 23.51 1.07
CA ARG A 373 17.21 23.01 0.49
C ARG A 373 18.14 22.54 1.61
N PRO A 374 17.88 21.37 2.22
CA PRO A 374 18.65 20.93 3.38
C PRO A 374 20.11 20.66 3.01
N ALA A 375 21.01 20.98 3.94
CA ALA A 375 22.45 20.78 3.74
C ALA A 375 22.83 19.30 3.85
N PHE A 376 23.80 18.87 3.05
CA PHE A 376 24.41 17.54 3.18
C PHE A 376 25.02 17.37 4.57
N LYS A 377 24.81 16.20 5.18
CA LYS A 377 25.32 15.86 6.51
C LYS A 377 26.38 14.78 6.45
N LYS A 378 26.06 13.63 5.87
CA LYS A 378 27.00 12.51 5.71
C LYS A 378 26.47 11.45 4.75
N ASN A 379 27.37 10.58 4.30
CA ASN A 379 27.03 9.30 3.69
C ASN A 379 27.13 8.18 4.75
N GLN A 380 26.20 7.23 4.77
CA GLN A 380 26.16 6.16 5.78
C GLN A 380 25.52 4.88 5.26
N LYS A 381 25.82 3.73 5.91
CA LYS A 381 25.18 2.44 5.57
C LYS A 381 23.89 2.17 6.34
N ASN A 382 23.76 2.67 7.57
CA ASN A 382 22.55 2.47 8.37
C ASN A 382 21.40 3.31 7.81
N ASN A 383 20.16 2.86 7.99
CA ASN A 383 18.95 3.57 7.57
C ASN A 383 18.38 4.52 8.66
N SER A 384 19.25 5.05 9.52
CA SER A 384 18.86 5.97 10.61
C SER A 384 19.86 7.10 10.85
N TYR A 385 19.35 8.30 11.15
CA TYR A 385 20.16 9.49 11.40
C TYR A 385 19.68 10.24 12.64
N HIS A 386 20.61 10.54 13.55
CA HIS A 386 20.33 11.37 14.72
C HIS A 386 20.67 12.83 14.41
N PRO A 387 19.68 13.74 14.35
CA PRO A 387 19.91 15.14 14.03
C PRO A 387 20.48 15.96 15.20
N GLY A 388 20.61 15.36 16.39
CA GLY A 388 21.03 16.05 17.61
C GLY A 388 19.88 16.80 18.26
N PHE A 389 20.20 17.88 18.98
CA PHE A 389 19.20 18.71 19.64
C PHE A 389 18.38 19.52 18.62
N LEU A 390 17.06 19.44 18.75
CA LEU A 390 16.10 20.17 17.92
C LEU A 390 15.46 21.28 18.73
N LYS A 391 15.26 22.44 18.10
CA LYS A 391 14.49 23.53 18.68
C LYS A 391 13.01 23.18 18.61
N THR A 392 12.21 23.54 19.62
CA THR A 392 10.75 23.45 19.56
C THR A 392 10.18 24.48 18.57
N LYS A 393 8.93 24.31 18.15
CA LYS A 393 8.21 25.20 17.23
C LYS A 393 9.00 25.51 15.94
N THR A 394 9.74 24.52 15.44
CA THR A 394 10.62 24.67 14.28
C THR A 394 10.30 23.61 13.24
N THR A 395 10.19 24.01 11.98
CA THR A 395 10.08 23.07 10.86
C THR A 395 11.47 22.66 10.36
N TYR A 396 11.68 21.36 10.27
CA TYR A 396 12.89 20.75 9.72
C TYR A 396 12.57 20.03 8.43
N TYR A 397 13.50 20.11 7.49
CA TYR A 397 13.44 19.48 6.18
C TYR A 397 14.59 18.48 6.05
N TRP A 398 14.32 17.35 5.41
CA TRP A 398 15.29 16.29 5.24
C TRP A 398 15.04 15.48 3.98
N ARG A 399 16.11 14.87 3.47
CA ARG A 399 16.10 14.08 2.25
C ARG A 399 17.17 13.02 2.36
N ILE A 400 16.87 11.86 1.78
CA ILE A 400 17.82 10.76 1.64
C ILE A 400 18.06 10.53 0.15
N ASP A 401 19.30 10.67 -0.30
CA ASP A 401 19.68 10.24 -1.65
C ASP A 401 20.35 8.87 -1.57
N GLU A 402 19.81 7.90 -2.29
CA GLU A 402 20.24 6.51 -2.28
C GLU A 402 21.40 6.30 -3.25
N VAL A 403 22.52 5.78 -2.75
CA VAL A 403 23.68 5.42 -3.58
C VAL A 403 23.56 3.97 -3.98
N THR A 404 23.55 3.70 -5.28
CA THR A 404 23.49 2.36 -5.90
C THR A 404 24.79 2.09 -6.67
N GLU A 405 24.92 0.90 -7.27
CA GLU A 405 26.06 0.59 -8.16
C GLU A 405 26.06 1.48 -9.41
N THR A 406 24.88 1.93 -9.86
CA THR A 406 24.69 2.68 -11.11
C THR A 406 24.68 4.19 -10.92
N GLY A 407 24.61 4.70 -9.69
CA GLY A 407 24.60 6.14 -9.44
C GLY A 407 24.02 6.54 -8.10
N THR A 408 23.51 7.76 -8.03
CA THR A 408 22.78 8.28 -6.85
C THR A 408 21.35 8.62 -7.26
N LEU A 409 20.37 7.98 -6.63
CA LEU A 409 18.95 8.27 -6.78
C LEU A 409 18.55 9.33 -5.76
N ARG A 410 18.08 10.47 -6.24
CA ARG A 410 17.61 11.55 -5.37
C ARG A 410 16.27 11.17 -4.75
N GLY A 411 16.16 11.25 -3.42
CA GLY A 411 14.90 10.98 -2.73
C GLY A 411 13.94 12.17 -2.66
N PRO A 412 12.70 11.95 -2.20
CA PRO A 412 11.75 13.01 -1.91
C PRO A 412 12.24 13.91 -0.76
N LEU A 413 11.83 15.18 -0.79
CA LEU A 413 12.03 16.10 0.33
C LEU A 413 10.89 15.89 1.33
N TRP A 414 11.24 15.59 2.57
CA TRP A 414 10.30 15.46 3.67
C TRP A 414 10.47 16.58 4.68
N HIS A 415 9.43 16.84 5.46
CA HIS A 415 9.49 17.77 6.57
C HIS A 415 8.72 17.27 7.80
N PHE A 416 9.05 17.84 8.96
CA PHE A 416 8.29 17.69 10.19
C PHE A 416 8.43 18.96 11.04
N THR A 417 7.48 19.18 11.94
CA THR A 417 7.49 20.32 12.88
C THR A 417 7.69 19.79 14.30
N THR A 418 8.34 20.58 15.14
CA THR A 418 8.63 20.21 16.53
C THR A 418 7.74 20.96 17.51
N GLU A 419 7.43 20.33 18.64
CA GLU A 419 6.72 20.93 19.79
C GLU A 419 7.39 20.62 21.12
#